data_AF-A0A9P5REH8-F1
#
_entry.id   AF-A0A9P5REH8-F1
#
_cell.length_a   1.000
_cell.length_b   1.000
_cell.length_c   1.000
_cell.angle_alpha   90.00
_cell.angle_beta   90.00
_cell.angle_gamma   90.00
#
_symmetry.space_group_name_H-M   'P 1'
#
loop_
_entity.id
_entity.type
_entity.pdbx_description
1 polymer ?
#
loop_
_entity_poly.entity_id
_entity_poly.type
_entity_poly.pdbx_seq_one_letter_code
_entity_poly.pdbx_strand_id
1 'polypeptide(L)'
;MASGQNGRLESRDNDSEDEEYKNIPEDGDHMGDNHGGELEDQVENPLIHLTPNQREAAIENLDIETMDRIQKLRASIGVLTNSLKFRAEAEMNRLPAAIRAMTVEEFWLTYNGSAKEYLEQQAKSKTVANTAFLHALGMVDQKRKRETPGPADDLWQQKKRNRDEQRQKQPQAAGYSGGSSSLSSSTRHNPYPAQQQRRHQSPFVGSRTGHGQ
;
A
#
# COMPACT_ATOMS: atom_id res chain seq x y z
N MET A 1 -32.88 -43.90 -3.48
CA MET A 1 -31.79 -44.88 -3.66
C MET A 1 -30.74 -44.28 -4.58
N ALA A 2 -29.66 -43.75 -4.02
CA ALA A 2 -28.35 -43.60 -4.67
C ALA A 2 -27.38 -43.11 -3.60
N SER A 3 -26.20 -43.70 -3.61
CA SER A 3 -25.34 -43.92 -2.46
C SER A 3 -24.11 -43.03 -2.52
N GLY A 4 -23.64 -42.59 -1.35
CA GLY A 4 -22.22 -42.55 -0.99
C GLY A 4 -21.35 -41.44 -1.57
N GLN A 5 -20.63 -40.74 -0.68
CA GLN A 5 -19.16 -40.77 -0.69
C GLN A 5 -18.61 -40.19 0.62
N ASN A 6 -17.68 -40.97 1.18
CA ASN A 6 -17.05 -40.81 2.48
C ASN A 6 -15.89 -39.80 2.40
N GLY A 7 -15.87 -38.81 3.30
CA GLY A 7 -14.74 -37.92 3.52
C GLY A 7 -14.10 -38.17 4.89
N ARG A 8 -13.09 -39.07 4.89
CA ARG A 8 -12.20 -39.43 6.00
C ARG A 8 -11.25 -38.26 6.29
N LEU A 9 -11.40 -37.61 7.45
CA LEU A 9 -10.38 -36.73 8.01
C LEU A 9 -9.62 -37.52 9.09
N GLU A 10 -8.38 -37.87 8.76
CA GLU A 10 -7.43 -38.49 9.69
C GLU A 10 -6.91 -37.42 10.63
N SER A 11 -7.22 -37.55 11.92
CA SER A 11 -6.50 -36.87 13.00
C SER A 11 -5.08 -37.42 13.03
N ARG A 12 -4.10 -36.54 12.78
CA ARG A 12 -2.68 -36.84 12.96
C ARG A 12 -2.23 -36.15 14.24
N ASP A 13 -2.37 -36.87 15.33
CA ASP A 13 -1.63 -36.62 16.57
C ASP A 13 -0.15 -36.79 16.26
N ASN A 14 0.64 -35.73 16.50
CA ASN A 14 2.09 -35.80 16.41
C ASN A 14 2.62 -35.46 17.80
N ASP A 15 2.77 -36.54 18.57
CA ASP A 15 3.40 -36.63 19.87
C ASP A 15 4.91 -36.34 19.80
N SER A 16 5.40 -35.89 20.96
CA SER A 16 6.70 -36.21 21.55
C SER A 16 7.98 -35.78 20.83
N GLU A 17 8.63 -34.74 21.37
CA GLU A 17 10.09 -34.73 21.54
C GLU A 17 10.43 -34.16 22.94
N ASP A 18 10.32 -35.04 23.95
CA ASP A 18 11.04 -34.89 25.22
C ASP A 18 12.53 -35.17 24.95
N GLU A 19 13.28 -34.15 24.55
CA GLU A 19 14.74 -34.24 24.45
C GLU A 19 15.39 -34.09 25.83
N GLU A 20 15.62 -35.27 26.38
CA GLU A 20 16.41 -35.64 27.54
C GLU A 20 17.87 -35.12 27.41
N TYR A 21 18.17 -33.95 27.99
CA TYR A 21 19.55 -33.47 28.15
C TYR A 21 20.29 -34.32 29.21
N LYS A 22 20.80 -35.48 28.77
CA LYS A 22 21.75 -36.33 29.50
C LYS A 22 23.16 -35.77 29.42
N ASN A 23 23.66 -35.35 30.58
CA ASN A 23 25.04 -35.47 31.06
C ASN A 23 26.19 -35.20 30.06
N ILE A 24 26.67 -33.95 30.04
CA ILE A 24 28.04 -33.64 29.62
C ILE A 24 28.92 -33.70 30.89
N PRO A 25 29.99 -34.51 30.92
CA PRO A 25 30.91 -34.56 32.05
C PRO A 25 31.61 -33.22 32.28
N GLU A 26 31.48 -32.71 33.51
CA GLU A 26 32.42 -31.78 34.14
C GLU A 26 33.81 -32.43 34.12
N ASP A 27 34.79 -31.80 33.45
CA ASP A 27 36.22 -31.92 33.74
C ASP A 27 36.98 -30.95 32.82
N GLY A 28 37.20 -29.74 33.33
CA GLY A 28 37.89 -28.69 32.62
C GLY A 28 38.42 -27.65 33.58
N ASP A 29 39.44 -28.03 34.35
CA ASP A 29 40.27 -27.13 35.16
C ASP A 29 40.85 -26.01 34.28
N HIS A 30 40.12 -24.90 34.14
CA HIS A 30 40.59 -23.69 33.47
C HIS A 30 41.10 -22.72 34.53
N MET A 31 42.35 -22.92 34.95
CA MET A 31 43.16 -21.92 35.66
C MET A 31 43.52 -20.80 34.67
N GLY A 32 42.57 -19.91 34.43
CA GLY A 32 42.69 -18.74 33.56
C GLY A 32 42.32 -17.48 34.32
N ASP A 33 43.27 -17.03 35.12
CA ASP A 33 43.31 -15.75 35.81
C ASP A 33 43.02 -14.59 34.82
N ASN A 34 41.81 -14.03 34.87
CA ASN A 34 41.48 -12.80 34.16
C ASN A 34 40.75 -11.86 35.13
N HIS A 35 41.56 -11.08 35.85
CA HIS A 35 41.16 -9.88 36.57
C HIS A 35 40.72 -8.78 35.58
N GLY A 36 39.55 -8.98 34.96
CA GLY A 36 38.75 -7.91 34.39
C GLY A 36 37.77 -7.44 35.45
N GLY A 37 38.10 -6.36 36.15
CA GLY A 37 37.16 -5.64 37.00
C GLY A 37 36.04 -5.04 36.17
N GLU A 38 35.10 -5.89 35.76
CA GLU A 38 33.78 -5.50 35.33
C GLU A 38 33.11 -4.91 36.57
N LEU A 39 33.00 -3.58 36.59
CA LEU A 39 31.93 -2.91 37.31
C LEU A 39 30.63 -3.40 36.67
N GLU A 40 30.21 -4.61 37.04
CA GLU A 40 28.81 -4.98 37.03
C GLU A 40 28.14 -3.93 37.89
N ASP A 41 27.59 -2.89 37.25
CA ASP A 41 26.46 -2.17 37.77
C ASP A 41 25.42 -3.23 38.09
N GLN A 42 25.48 -3.76 39.32
CA GLN A 42 24.44 -4.56 39.90
C GLN A 42 23.22 -3.66 39.90
N VAL A 43 22.41 -3.78 38.85
CA VAL A 43 21.07 -3.22 38.80
C VAL A 43 20.31 -3.97 39.88
N GLU A 44 20.46 -3.52 41.14
CA GLU A 44 19.70 -4.03 42.27
C GLU A 44 18.25 -4.07 41.83
N ASN A 45 17.65 -5.25 41.82
CA ASN A 45 16.30 -5.41 41.34
C ASN A 45 15.39 -4.53 42.22
N PRO A 46 14.83 -3.42 41.70
CA PRO A 46 14.19 -2.39 42.52
C PRO A 46 12.94 -2.93 43.22
N LEU A 47 12.45 -4.10 42.80
CA LEU A 47 11.34 -4.84 43.42
C LEU A 47 11.73 -5.47 44.77
N ILE A 48 13.02 -5.60 45.10
CA ILE A 48 13.51 -6.17 46.36
C ILE A 48 13.18 -5.27 47.56
N HIS A 49 13.16 -3.94 47.36
CA HIS A 49 12.88 -2.96 48.43
C HIS A 49 11.41 -2.56 48.55
N LEU A 50 10.53 -3.10 47.70
CA LEU A 50 9.10 -2.80 47.72
C LEU A 50 8.35 -3.70 48.70
N THR A 51 7.37 -3.12 49.40
CA THR A 51 6.38 -3.91 50.15
C THR A 51 5.58 -4.80 49.19
N PRO A 52 5.00 -5.92 49.66
CA PRO A 52 4.21 -6.80 48.81
C PRO A 52 3.12 -6.09 48.01
N ASN A 53 2.40 -5.15 48.65
CA ASN A 53 1.35 -4.36 48.00
C ASN A 53 1.90 -3.42 46.92
N GLN A 54 3.08 -2.82 47.15
CA GLN A 54 3.73 -1.96 46.15
C GLN A 54 4.25 -2.78 44.96
N ARG A 55 4.72 -4.00 45.21
CA ARG A 55 5.14 -4.94 44.16
C ARG A 55 3.95 -5.36 43.30
N GLU A 56 2.82 -5.70 43.92
CA GLU A 56 1.58 -6.06 43.22
C GLU A 56 1.07 -4.89 42.37
N ALA A 57 1.00 -3.68 42.94
CA ALA A 57 0.62 -2.48 42.19
C ALA A 57 1.59 -2.17 41.02
N ALA A 58 2.89 -2.44 41.19
CA ALA A 58 3.87 -2.26 40.11
C ALA A 58 3.66 -3.28 38.97
N ILE A 59 3.31 -4.53 39.29
CA ILE A 59 2.97 -5.56 38.30
C ILE A 59 1.68 -5.18 37.56
N GLU A 60 0.64 -4.77 38.28
CA GLU A 60 -0.63 -4.33 37.67
C GLU A 60 -0.43 -3.16 36.71
N ASN A 61 0.38 -2.17 37.09
CA ASN A 61 0.72 -1.05 36.22
C ASN A 61 1.46 -1.51 34.96
N LEU A 62 2.42 -2.42 35.10
CA LEU A 62 3.17 -2.98 33.97
C LEU A 62 2.25 -3.75 33.01
N ASP A 63 1.29 -4.51 33.54
CA ASP A 63 0.31 -5.23 32.73
C ASP A 63 -0.58 -4.26 31.96
N ILE A 64 -1.06 -3.19 32.59
CA ILE A 64 -1.85 -2.13 31.93
C ILE A 64 -1.04 -1.48 30.80
N GLU A 65 0.22 -1.10 31.06
CA GLU A 65 1.10 -0.51 30.05
C GLU A 65 1.36 -1.46 28.88
N THR A 66 1.59 -2.75 29.19
CA THR A 66 1.82 -3.79 28.20
C THR A 66 0.59 -3.98 27.32
N MET A 67 -0.60 -4.04 27.92
CA MET A 67 -1.87 -4.15 27.19
C MET A 67 -2.12 -2.94 26.28
N ASP A 68 -1.91 -1.72 26.78
CA ASP A 68 -2.05 -0.49 25.98
C ASP A 68 -1.05 -0.47 24.81
N ARG A 69 0.21 -0.88 25.05
CA ARG A 69 1.22 -0.97 23.99
C ARG A 69 0.87 -2.03 22.94
N ILE A 70 0.37 -3.19 23.35
CA ILE A 70 -0.14 -4.22 22.43
C ILE A 70 -1.30 -3.67 21.60
N GLN A 71 -2.24 -2.96 22.23
CA GLN A 71 -3.38 -2.38 21.54
C GLN A 71 -2.95 -1.32 20.51
N LYS A 72 -2.00 -0.44 20.87
CA LYS A 72 -1.40 0.55 19.96
C LYS A 72 -0.70 -0.12 18.77
N LEU A 73 0.08 -1.16 19.02
CA LEU A 73 0.75 -1.92 17.95
C LEU A 73 -0.26 -2.57 17.00
N ARG A 74 -1.30 -3.21 17.53
CA ARG A 74 -2.38 -3.82 16.73
C ARG A 74 -3.11 -2.77 15.88
N ALA A 75 -3.42 -1.61 16.46
CA ALA A 75 -4.03 -0.51 15.73
C ALA A 75 -3.13 0.01 14.59
N SER A 76 -1.83 0.18 14.87
CA SER A 76 -0.84 0.60 13.87
C SER A 76 -0.73 -0.39 12.71
N ILE A 77 -0.65 -1.70 13.01
CA ILE A 77 -0.65 -2.76 12.00
C ILE A 77 -1.90 -2.68 11.13
N GLY A 78 -3.08 -2.48 11.73
CA GLY A 78 -4.33 -2.32 10.99
C GLY A 78 -4.29 -1.14 10.02
N VAL A 79 -3.83 0.04 10.47
CA VAL A 79 -3.70 1.23 9.62
C VAL A 79 -2.73 1.01 8.47
N LEU A 80 -1.54 0.46 8.74
CA LEU A 80 -0.52 0.21 7.74
C LEU A 80 -0.97 -0.82 6.70
N THR A 81 -1.60 -1.91 7.15
CA THR A 81 -2.10 -2.97 6.26
C THR A 81 -3.19 -2.43 5.33
N ASN A 82 -4.14 -1.65 5.85
CA ASN A 82 -5.18 -1.03 5.04
C ASN A 82 -4.60 -0.02 4.04
N SER A 83 -3.62 0.78 4.46
CA SER A 83 -2.92 1.71 3.57
C SER A 83 -2.17 0.99 2.44
N LEU A 84 -1.50 -0.13 2.74
CA LEU A 84 -0.81 -0.93 1.73
C LEU A 84 -1.79 -1.56 0.75
N LYS A 85 -2.87 -2.18 1.27
CA LYS A 85 -3.92 -2.77 0.45
C LYS A 85 -4.53 -1.74 -0.50
N PHE A 86 -4.91 -0.57 0.02
CA PHE A 86 -5.49 0.51 -0.78
C PHE A 86 -4.54 0.99 -1.89
N ARG A 87 -3.25 1.18 -1.57
CA ARG A 87 -2.24 1.58 -2.57
C ARG A 87 -2.04 0.51 -3.64
N ALA A 88 -1.97 -0.76 -3.26
CA ALA A 88 -1.84 -1.86 -4.19
C ALA A 88 -3.06 -1.95 -5.13
N GLU A 89 -4.28 -1.85 -4.58
CA GLU A 89 -5.51 -1.82 -5.37
C GLU A 89 -5.55 -0.62 -6.33
N ALA A 90 -5.15 0.57 -5.87
CA ALA A 90 -5.09 1.76 -6.70
C ALA A 90 -4.09 1.60 -7.86
N GLU A 91 -2.88 1.09 -7.60
CA GLU A 91 -1.90 0.83 -8.65
C GLU A 91 -2.36 -0.26 -9.62
N MET A 92 -2.97 -1.34 -9.12
CA MET A 92 -3.58 -2.35 -9.98
C MET A 92 -4.68 -1.74 -10.87
N ASN A 93 -5.53 -0.87 -10.32
CA ASN A 93 -6.60 -0.21 -11.08
C ASN A 93 -6.08 0.73 -12.16
N ARG A 94 -4.88 1.29 -12.00
CA ARG A 94 -4.20 2.12 -13.02
C ARG A 94 -3.71 1.32 -14.21
N LEU A 95 -3.42 0.03 -14.04
CA LEU A 95 -2.96 -0.83 -15.12
C LEU A 95 -4.12 -1.16 -16.09
N PRO A 96 -3.87 -1.19 -17.42
CA PRO A 96 -4.83 -1.73 -18.38
C PRO A 96 -5.24 -3.18 -18.02
N ALA A 97 -6.51 -3.52 -18.23
CA ALA A 97 -7.06 -4.84 -17.90
C ALA A 97 -6.29 -5.99 -18.59
N ALA A 98 -5.82 -5.77 -19.81
CA ALA A 98 -5.01 -6.75 -20.52
C ALA A 98 -3.65 -7.01 -19.85
N ILE A 99 -3.00 -5.99 -19.28
CA ILE A 99 -1.75 -6.18 -18.51
C ILE A 99 -2.04 -6.96 -17.22
N ARG A 100 -3.13 -6.65 -16.53
CA ARG A 100 -3.52 -7.37 -15.29
C ARG A 100 -3.78 -8.86 -15.51
N ALA A 101 -4.16 -9.26 -16.72
CA ALA A 101 -4.41 -10.65 -17.07
C ALA A 101 -3.14 -11.41 -17.50
N MET A 102 -2.06 -10.70 -17.82
CA MET A 102 -0.78 -11.31 -18.20
C MET A 102 -0.02 -11.81 -16.98
N THR A 103 0.83 -12.81 -17.19
CA THR A 103 1.79 -13.21 -16.15
C THR A 103 2.87 -12.12 -15.99
N VAL A 104 3.40 -11.98 -14.77
CA VAL A 104 4.45 -10.99 -14.48
C VAL A 104 5.69 -11.24 -15.33
N GLU A 105 6.03 -12.52 -15.57
CA GLU A 105 7.14 -12.93 -16.41
C GLU A 105 6.98 -12.44 -17.85
N GLU A 106 5.83 -12.70 -18.49
CA GLU A 106 5.54 -12.23 -19.84
C GLU A 106 5.57 -10.70 -19.93
N PHE A 107 5.00 -10.02 -18.93
CA PHE A 107 4.99 -8.56 -18.87
C PHE A 107 6.42 -8.00 -18.78
N TRP A 108 7.28 -8.65 -17.99
CA TRP A 108 8.68 -8.24 -17.84
C TRP A 108 9.49 -8.50 -19.11
N LEU A 109 9.35 -9.68 -19.71
CA LEU A 109 10.11 -10.06 -20.91
C LEU A 109 9.70 -9.27 -22.16
N THR A 110 8.41 -8.96 -22.31
CA THR A 110 7.89 -8.33 -23.53
C THR A 110 7.92 -6.80 -23.47
N TYR A 111 7.72 -6.23 -22.27
CA TYR A 111 7.54 -4.79 -22.07
C TYR A 111 8.46 -4.21 -20.99
N ASN A 112 9.50 -4.93 -20.55
CA ASN A 112 10.46 -4.51 -19.53
C ASN A 112 9.80 -4.02 -18.22
N GLY A 113 8.63 -4.57 -17.87
CA GLY A 113 7.88 -4.15 -16.69
C GLY A 113 7.22 -2.76 -16.82
N SER A 114 7.19 -2.16 -18.01
CA SER A 114 6.69 -0.82 -18.27
C SER A 114 5.30 -0.82 -18.92
N ALA A 115 4.30 -0.33 -18.20
CA ALA A 115 2.94 -0.19 -18.75
C ALA A 115 2.88 0.84 -19.88
N LYS A 116 3.81 1.80 -19.90
CA LYS A 116 3.92 2.78 -20.99
C LYS A 116 4.37 2.10 -22.29
N GLU A 117 5.35 1.20 -22.20
CA GLU A 117 5.83 0.45 -23.37
C GLU A 117 4.74 -0.44 -23.95
N TYR A 118 3.92 -1.08 -23.10
CA TYR A 118 2.72 -1.80 -23.52
C TYR A 118 1.77 -0.92 -24.34
N LEU A 119 1.44 0.27 -23.83
CA LEU A 119 0.51 1.18 -24.51
C LEU A 119 1.08 1.69 -25.84
N GLU A 120 2.38 1.98 -25.89
CA GLU A 120 3.07 2.40 -27.12
C GLU A 120 3.09 1.28 -28.17
N GLN A 121 3.37 0.03 -27.78
CA GLN A 121 3.29 -1.11 -28.69
C GLN A 121 1.85 -1.33 -29.20
N GLN A 122 0.85 -1.25 -28.32
CA GLN A 122 -0.55 -1.33 -28.73
C GLN A 122 -0.96 -0.24 -29.71
N ALA A 123 -0.49 1.00 -29.50
CA ALA A 123 -0.75 2.11 -30.40
C ALA A 123 -0.14 1.86 -31.80
N LYS A 124 1.10 1.36 -31.84
CA LYS A 124 1.77 0.97 -33.09
C LYS A 124 0.97 -0.11 -33.83
N SER A 125 0.57 -1.18 -33.16
CA SER A 125 -0.22 -2.27 -33.77
C SER A 125 -1.55 -1.78 -34.33
N LYS A 126 -2.25 -0.88 -33.63
CA LYS A 126 -3.51 -0.28 -34.12
C LYS A 126 -3.30 0.59 -35.35
N THR A 127 -2.22 1.37 -35.42
CA THR A 127 -1.92 2.17 -36.62
C THR A 127 -1.64 1.28 -37.82
N VAL A 128 -0.83 0.22 -37.65
CA VAL A 128 -0.51 -0.73 -38.72
C VAL A 128 -1.78 -1.44 -39.22
N ALA A 129 -2.65 -1.90 -38.30
CA ALA A 129 -3.90 -2.55 -38.67
C ALA A 129 -4.85 -1.62 -39.44
N ASN A 130 -4.99 -0.36 -39.00
CA ASN A 130 -5.82 0.62 -39.69
C ASN A 130 -5.24 0.98 -41.07
N THR A 131 -3.92 1.15 -41.20
CA THR A 131 -3.30 1.41 -42.50
C THR A 131 -3.39 0.21 -43.42
N ALA A 132 -3.22 -1.01 -42.91
CA ALA A 132 -3.33 -2.24 -43.68
C ALA A 132 -4.77 -2.45 -44.17
N PHE A 133 -5.77 -2.19 -43.32
CA PHE A 133 -7.18 -2.23 -43.69
C PHE A 133 -7.51 -1.19 -44.77
N LEU A 134 -7.05 0.06 -44.60
CA LEU A 134 -7.25 1.10 -45.60
C LEU A 134 -6.50 0.84 -46.91
N HIS A 135 -5.33 0.19 -46.85
CA HIS A 135 -4.59 -0.27 -48.03
C HIS A 135 -5.32 -1.43 -48.72
N ALA A 136 -5.89 -2.38 -47.97
CA ALA A 136 -6.69 -3.48 -48.50
C ALA A 136 -8.00 -2.99 -49.16
N LEU A 137 -8.58 -1.92 -48.62
CA LEU A 137 -9.72 -1.22 -49.23
C LEU A 137 -9.33 -0.30 -50.41
N GLY A 138 -8.03 -0.22 -50.76
CA GLY A 138 -7.54 0.66 -51.85
C GLY A 138 -7.70 2.16 -51.56
N MET A 139 -7.96 2.54 -50.30
CA MET A 139 -8.19 3.93 -49.90
C MET A 139 -6.89 4.69 -49.56
N VAL A 140 -5.77 3.98 -49.40
CA VAL A 140 -4.45 4.54 -49.02
C VAL A 140 -3.53 4.83 -50.22
N ASP A 141 -3.98 4.63 -51.46
CA ASP A 141 -3.19 4.96 -52.67
C ASP A 141 -3.60 6.26 -53.39
N GLN A 142 -4.20 7.19 -52.66
CA GLN A 142 -4.27 8.57 -53.13
C GLN A 142 -3.44 9.47 -52.22
N LYS A 143 -2.12 9.33 -52.33
CA LYS A 143 -1.28 10.53 -52.43
C LYS A 143 -1.79 11.33 -53.62
N ARG A 144 -2.89 12.06 -53.43
CA ARG A 144 -3.12 13.28 -54.20
C ARG A 144 -1.83 14.04 -53.99
N LYS A 145 -1.05 14.20 -55.07
CA LYS A 145 -0.06 15.27 -55.16
C LYS A 145 -0.82 16.52 -54.73
N ARG A 146 -0.74 16.89 -53.45
CA ARG A 146 -1.03 18.25 -53.03
C ARG A 146 0.13 19.03 -53.60
N GLU A 147 -0.04 19.43 -54.84
CA GLU A 147 0.72 20.52 -55.39
C GLU A 147 0.52 21.69 -54.42
N THR A 148 1.65 22.13 -53.85
CA THR A 148 1.81 23.36 -53.06
C THR A 148 0.98 23.51 -51.77
N PRO A 149 1.62 23.79 -50.62
CA PRO A 149 0.90 24.37 -49.49
C PRO A 149 0.33 25.71 -49.92
N GLY A 150 -1.01 25.80 -50.01
CA GLY A 150 -1.67 27.08 -50.21
C GLY A 150 -1.42 28.01 -49.00
N PRO A 151 -1.53 29.33 -49.19
CA PRO A 151 -1.17 30.38 -48.22
C PRO A 151 -1.95 30.35 -46.88
N ALA A 152 -2.82 29.37 -46.66
CA ALA A 152 -3.56 29.17 -45.42
C ALA A 152 -2.72 28.50 -44.30
N ASP A 153 -1.67 27.74 -44.64
CA ASP A 153 -0.79 27.11 -43.63
C ASP A 153 0.21 28.12 -43.03
N ASP A 154 0.60 29.15 -43.77
CA ASP A 154 1.45 30.23 -43.25
C ASP A 154 0.75 31.05 -42.16
N LEU A 155 -0.57 31.22 -42.25
CA LEU A 155 -1.38 31.89 -41.22
C LEU A 155 -1.38 31.14 -39.88
N TRP A 156 -1.38 29.80 -39.92
CA TRP A 156 -1.30 28.98 -38.70
C TRP A 156 0.09 29.04 -38.06
N GLN A 157 1.15 29.05 -38.87
CA GLN A 157 2.51 29.21 -38.36
C GLN A 157 2.75 30.62 -37.80
N GLN A 158 2.21 31.65 -38.46
CA GLN A 158 2.30 33.05 -38.01
C GLN A 158 1.52 33.28 -36.71
N LYS A 159 0.32 32.70 -36.57
CA LYS A 159 -0.46 32.77 -35.33
C LYS A 159 0.26 32.10 -34.16
N LYS A 160 1.00 31.02 -34.42
CA LYS A 160 1.79 30.31 -33.39
C LYS A 160 2.98 31.16 -32.93
N ARG A 161 3.72 31.77 -33.86
CA ARG A 161 4.80 32.74 -33.55
C ARG A 161 4.30 33.93 -32.72
N ASN A 162 3.17 34.55 -33.10
CA ASN A 162 2.61 35.68 -32.36
C ASN A 162 2.20 35.31 -30.92
N ARG A 163 1.76 34.07 -30.69
CA ARG A 163 1.39 33.59 -29.35
C ARG A 163 2.60 33.38 -28.45
N ASP A 164 3.73 32.93 -29.00
CA ASP A 164 4.97 32.76 -28.24
C ASP A 164 5.64 34.10 -27.92
N GLU A 165 5.58 35.08 -28.84
CA GLU A 165 6.06 36.46 -28.58
C GLU A 165 5.23 37.20 -27.52
N GLN A 166 3.92 36.95 -27.44
CA GLN A 166 3.08 37.51 -26.36
C GLN A 166 3.43 36.95 -24.98
N ARG A 167 3.93 35.70 -24.87
CA ARG A 167 4.34 35.12 -23.58
C ARG A 167 5.67 35.67 -23.08
N GLN A 168 6.55 36.14 -23.97
CA GLN A 168 7.83 36.74 -23.58
C GLN A 168 7.71 38.20 -23.12
N LYS A 169 6.62 38.90 -23.43
CA LYS A 169 6.40 40.30 -23.04
C LYS A 169 5.61 40.51 -21.75
N GLN A 170 5.18 39.44 -21.07
CA GLN A 170 4.69 39.58 -19.69
C GLN A 170 5.91 39.66 -18.77
N PRO A 171 6.16 40.79 -18.08
CA PRO A 171 7.20 40.86 -17.07
C PRO A 171 6.86 39.85 -15.96
N GLN A 172 7.79 38.94 -15.71
CA GLN A 172 7.73 38.06 -14.55
C GLN A 172 7.77 38.97 -13.32
N ALA A 173 6.62 39.14 -12.68
CA ALA A 173 6.56 39.77 -11.37
C ALA A 173 7.42 38.93 -10.43
N ALA A 174 8.46 39.56 -9.90
CA ALA A 174 9.44 38.98 -9.00
C ALA A 174 8.75 38.39 -7.76
N GLY A 175 8.55 37.08 -7.77
CA GLY A 175 8.12 36.29 -6.62
C GLY A 175 9.31 35.85 -5.79
N TYR A 176 9.83 36.79 -4.98
CA TYR A 176 10.39 36.58 -3.65
C TYR A 176 10.98 35.18 -3.34
N SER A 177 12.27 34.99 -3.65
CA SER A 177 13.09 33.95 -3.02
C SER A 177 13.54 34.47 -1.65
N GLY A 178 12.87 34.05 -0.58
CA GLY A 178 13.25 34.44 0.78
C GLY A 178 13.00 33.34 1.80
N GLY A 179 14.09 32.76 2.30
CA GLY A 179 14.26 32.21 3.65
C GLY A 179 13.56 30.88 3.93
N SER A 180 14.30 29.83 4.31
CA SER A 180 14.85 29.66 5.66
C SER A 180 13.81 29.24 6.71
N SER A 181 14.15 28.13 7.36
CA SER A 181 13.89 27.74 8.75
C SER A 181 12.59 27.05 9.16
N SER A 182 12.85 26.04 10.01
CA SER A 182 12.05 25.49 11.11
C SER A 182 10.87 24.57 10.78
N LEU A 183 11.16 23.28 10.96
CA LEU A 183 10.43 22.38 11.85
C LEU A 183 9.47 23.10 12.80
N SER A 184 8.18 22.87 12.64
CA SER A 184 7.22 22.98 13.73
C SER A 184 6.05 22.04 13.48
N SER A 185 6.05 20.97 14.27
CA SER A 185 4.92 20.13 14.64
C SER A 185 3.69 20.99 14.96
N SER A 186 2.72 21.00 14.05
CA SER A 186 1.42 21.61 14.30
C SER A 186 0.39 20.52 14.58
N THR A 187 0.34 20.17 15.86
CA THR A 187 -0.79 19.51 16.52
C THR A 187 -2.07 20.28 16.19
N ARG A 188 -2.85 19.79 15.22
CA ARG A 188 -4.22 20.26 15.02
C ARG A 188 -5.11 19.61 16.06
N HIS A 189 -5.22 20.32 17.17
CA HIS A 189 -6.30 20.21 18.14
C HIS A 189 -7.61 20.50 17.39
N ASN A 190 -8.53 19.53 17.35
CA ASN A 190 -9.84 19.67 16.73
C ASN A 190 -10.90 19.62 17.85
N PRO A 191 -11.35 20.75 18.41
CA PRO A 191 -12.21 20.73 19.59
C PRO A 191 -13.67 20.99 19.21
N TYR A 192 -14.31 20.15 18.39
CA TYR A 192 -15.78 20.13 18.31
C TYR A 192 -16.30 18.79 17.77
N PRO A 193 -16.93 17.93 18.61
CA PRO A 193 -17.86 16.94 18.11
C PRO A 193 -19.18 17.64 17.79
N ALA A 194 -19.49 17.78 16.49
CA ALA A 194 -20.84 18.11 16.07
C ALA A 194 -21.78 16.97 16.52
N GLN A 195 -22.63 17.27 17.49
CA GLN A 195 -23.76 16.43 17.88
C GLN A 195 -24.66 16.21 16.66
N GLN A 196 -24.45 15.11 15.94
CA GLN A 196 -25.46 14.61 15.01
C GLN A 196 -26.56 13.97 15.84
N GLN A 197 -27.67 14.71 15.92
CA GLN A 197 -28.94 14.26 16.44
C GLN A 197 -29.32 12.93 15.77
N ARG A 198 -29.34 11.87 16.58
CA ARG A 198 -29.94 10.59 16.25
C ARG A 198 -31.41 10.80 15.90
N ARG A 199 -31.73 10.82 14.61
CA ARG A 199 -33.10 10.58 14.17
C ARG A 199 -33.40 9.10 14.39
N HIS A 200 -34.20 8.82 15.40
CA HIS A 200 -34.87 7.54 15.60
C HIS A 200 -35.70 7.22 14.35
N GLN A 201 -35.21 6.30 13.53
CA GLN A 201 -36.07 5.60 12.58
C GLN A 201 -36.72 4.45 13.32
N SER A 202 -38.03 4.59 13.55
CA SER A 202 -38.91 3.56 14.05
C SER A 202 -38.87 2.32 13.15
N PRO A 203 -38.78 1.09 13.70
CA PRO A 203 -38.93 -0.11 12.90
C PRO A 203 -40.37 -0.23 12.40
N PHE A 204 -40.53 -0.32 11.08
CA PHE A 204 -41.77 -0.64 10.41
C PHE A 204 -42.11 -2.12 10.70
N VAL A 205 -43.06 -2.34 11.60
CA VAL A 205 -43.64 -3.67 11.88
C VAL A 205 -44.62 -3.98 10.75
N GLY A 206 -44.12 -4.68 9.73
CA GLY A 206 -44.96 -5.26 8.68
C GLY A 206 -45.67 -6.50 9.19
N SER A 207 -46.86 -6.34 9.75
CA SER A 207 -47.80 -7.42 10.03
C SER A 207 -48.30 -8.01 8.70
N ARG A 208 -47.80 -9.19 8.32
CA ARG A 208 -48.38 -9.98 7.22
C ARG A 208 -49.15 -11.15 7.80
N THR A 209 -50.44 -10.91 8.03
CA THR A 209 -51.46 -11.93 8.20
C THR A 209 -51.63 -12.68 6.88
N GLY A 210 -51.22 -13.94 6.84
CA GLY A 210 -51.56 -14.89 5.77
C GLY A 210 -52.62 -15.85 6.28
N HIS A 211 -53.82 -15.75 5.73
CA HIS A 211 -55.03 -16.52 6.05
C HIS A 211 -55.41 -17.30 4.79
N GLY A 212 -55.72 -18.60 4.94
CA GLY A 212 -56.43 -19.43 3.96
C GLY A 212 -55.58 -19.96 2.80
N GLN A 213 -55.70 -21.21 2.35
CA GLN A 213 -56.55 -22.36 2.69
C GLN A 213 -55.74 -23.64 2.49
#